data_AF-A0A3L7Z2E4-F1
#
_entry.id   AF-A0A3L7Z2E4-F1
#
_cell.length_a   1.000
_cell.length_b   1.000
_cell.length_c   1.000
_cell.angle_alpha   90.00
_cell.angle_beta   90.00
_cell.angle_gamma   90.00
#
_symmetry.space_group_name_H-M   'P 1'
#
loop_
_entity.id
_entity.type
_entity.pdbx_description
1 polymer ?
#
loop_
_entity_poly.entity_id
_entity_poly.type
_entity_poly.pdbx_seq_one_letter_code
_entity_poly.pdbx_strand_id
1 'polypeptide(L)'
;MGKSIRRMKRWQKIVGIVVILALAIANAWAMIDYIHLSGVAGAWCAEITQKSFFDCVFNFRHHFWLYTFLSIIDFFIIIALFICLWRKGGKR
;
A
#
# COMPACT_ATOMS: atom_id res chain seq x y z
N MET A 1 -38.63 -1.23 19.05
CA MET A 1 -37.24 -1.57 19.39
C MET A 1 -36.32 -0.55 18.72
N GLY A 2 -35.85 0.42 19.49
CA GLY A 2 -35.24 1.67 18.99
C GLY A 2 -33.93 1.44 18.26
N LYS A 3 -33.78 2.08 17.11
CA LYS A 3 -32.58 2.16 16.29
C LYS A 3 -31.42 2.75 17.12
N SER A 4 -30.63 1.90 17.77
CA SER A 4 -29.26 2.25 18.16
C SER A 4 -28.39 2.24 16.91
N ILE A 5 -28.54 3.25 16.07
CA ILE A 5 -27.56 3.58 15.03
C ILE A 5 -26.35 4.10 15.80
N ARG A 6 -25.53 3.12 16.16
CA ARG A 6 -24.22 3.15 16.78
C ARG A 6 -23.50 4.45 16.44
N ARG A 7 -23.38 5.33 17.43
CA ARG A 7 -22.44 6.45 17.46
C ARG A 7 -21.06 5.87 17.13
N MET A 8 -20.65 5.89 15.86
CA MET A 8 -19.28 5.50 15.48
C MET A 8 -18.37 6.33 16.37
N LYS A 9 -17.66 5.69 17.30
CA LYS A 9 -16.85 6.38 18.30
C LYS A 9 -15.90 7.27 17.50
N ARG A 10 -15.90 8.60 17.73
CA ARG A 10 -15.06 9.56 16.96
C ARG A 10 -13.63 9.05 16.75
N TRP A 11 -13.10 8.37 17.77
CA TRP A 11 -11.86 7.60 17.77
C TRP A 11 -11.66 6.66 16.57
N GLN A 12 -12.67 5.90 16.14
CA GLN A 12 -12.57 5.01 14.96
C GLN A 12 -12.40 5.79 13.66
N LYS A 13 -12.99 6.99 13.54
CA LYS A 13 -12.79 7.85 12.35
C LYS A 13 -11.38 8.44 12.34
N ILE A 14 -10.92 8.93 13.49
CA ILE A 14 -9.58 9.51 13.63
C ILE A 14 -8.52 8.44 13.33
N VAL A 15 -8.65 7.24 13.91
CA VAL A 15 -7.74 6.13 13.63
C VAL A 15 -7.75 5.76 12.15
N GLY A 16 -8.91 5.70 11.51
CA GLY A 16 -8.99 5.43 10.07
C GLY A 16 -8.25 6.47 9.22
N ILE A 17 -8.42 7.77 9.52
CA ILE A 17 -7.71 8.86 8.81
C ILE A 17 -6.21 8.75 9.02
N VAL A 18 -5.75 8.51 10.25
CA VAL A 18 -4.33 8.37 10.58
C VAL A 18 -3.71 7.17 9.86
N VAL A 19 -4.41 6.02 9.81
CA VAL A 19 -3.95 4.83 9.10
C VAL A 19 -3.83 5.07 7.60
N ILE A 20 -4.84 5.71 6.97
CA ILE A 20 -4.79 6.04 5.54
C ILE A 20 -3.64 7.01 5.24
N LEU A 21 -3.43 8.01 6.09
CA LEU A 21 -2.33 8.97 5.93
C LEU A 21 -0.96 8.28 6.05
N ALA A 22 -0.80 7.39 7.03
CA ALA A 22 0.43 6.63 7.20
C ALA A 22 0.71 5.72 5.98
N LEU A 23 -0.31 5.06 5.43
CA LEU A 23 -0.18 4.24 4.22
C LEU A 23 0.17 5.08 2.99
N ALA A 24 -0.42 6.27 2.86
CA ALA A 24 -0.09 7.18 1.77
C ALA A 24 1.38 7.61 1.82
N ILE A 25 1.90 7.94 3.01
CA ILE A 25 3.31 8.28 3.22
C ILE A 25 4.21 7.07 2.92
N ALA A 26 3.85 5.88 3.41
CA ALA A 26 4.60 4.65 3.14
C ALA A 26 4.67 4.33 1.64
N ASN A 27 3.58 4.52 0.90
CA ASN A 27 3.54 4.34 -0.55
C ASN A 27 4.37 5.39 -1.29
N ALA A 28 4.32 6.66 -0.88
CA ALA A 28 5.17 7.71 -1.46
C ALA A 28 6.66 7.40 -1.27
N TRP A 29 7.03 6.92 -0.08
CA TRP A 29 8.42 6.52 0.19
C TRP A 29 8.81 5.30 -0.64
N ALA A 30 7.96 4.26 -0.70
CA ALA A 30 8.20 3.09 -1.53
C ALA A 30 8.44 3.45 -3.00
N MET A 31 7.70 4.43 -3.52
CA MET A 31 7.89 4.92 -4.89
C MET A 31 9.23 5.64 -5.07
N ILE A 32 9.63 6.50 -4.14
CA ILE A 32 10.93 7.19 -4.18
C ILE A 32 12.08 6.19 -4.13
N ASP A 33 12.00 5.21 -3.23
CA ASP A 33 13.03 4.18 -3.07
C ASP A 33 13.09 3.28 -4.30
N TYR A 34 11.95 2.89 -4.87
CA TYR A 34 11.89 2.17 -6.15
C TYR A 34 12.54 2.94 -7.30
N ILE A 35 12.28 4.25 -7.43
CA ILE A 35 12.92 5.08 -8.46
C ILE A 35 14.44 5.08 -8.27
N HIS A 36 14.91 5.25 -7.04
CA HIS A 36 16.34 5.21 -6.73
C HIS A 36 16.97 3.86 -7.09
N LEU A 37 16.34 2.76 -6.67
CA LEU A 37 16.76 1.40 -6.98
C LEU A 37 16.80 1.13 -8.49
N SER A 38 15.78 1.57 -9.23
CA SER A 38 15.72 1.43 -10.69
C SER A 38 16.86 2.18 -11.39
N GLY A 39 17.25 3.34 -10.85
CA GLY A 39 18.40 4.11 -11.31
C GLY A 39 19.72 3.36 -11.09
N VAL A 40 19.92 2.83 -9.88
CA VAL A 40 21.11 2.02 -9.52
C VAL A 40 21.18 0.73 -10.34
N ALA A 41 20.03 0.11 -10.62
CA ALA A 41 19.92 -1.10 -11.44
C ALA A 41 20.34 -0.89 -12.91
N GLY A 42 20.47 0.37 -13.34
CA GLY A 42 20.56 0.69 -14.77
C GLY A 42 19.31 0.28 -15.52
N ALA A 43 18.13 0.24 -14.86
CA ALA A 43 16.86 -0.20 -15.45
C ALA A 43 16.47 0.63 -16.70
N TRP A 44 17.04 1.83 -16.82
CA TRP A 44 16.82 2.78 -17.90
C TRP A 44 17.90 2.72 -19.00
N CYS A 45 18.93 1.88 -18.86
CA CYS A 45 19.97 1.69 -19.86
C CYS A 45 19.55 0.64 -20.89
N ALA A 46 19.81 0.90 -22.19
CA ALA A 46 19.47 -0.02 -23.27
C ALA A 46 20.28 -1.34 -23.25
N GLU A 47 21.44 -1.35 -22.58
CA GLU A 47 22.33 -2.50 -22.46
C GLU A 47 22.31 -3.13 -21.06
N ILE A 48 21.11 -3.40 -20.51
CA ILE A 48 21.01 -4.19 -19.28
C ILE A 48 21.58 -5.58 -19.52
N THR A 49 22.66 -5.89 -18.81
CA THR A 49 23.21 -7.24 -18.80
C THR A 49 22.39 -8.08 -17.81
N GLN A 50 22.01 -9.29 -18.20
CA GLN A 50 21.25 -10.22 -17.33
C GLN A 50 21.89 -10.39 -15.94
N LYS A 51 23.22 -10.37 -15.84
CA LYS A 51 23.96 -10.45 -14.58
C LYS A 51 23.73 -9.24 -13.67
N SER A 52 23.76 -8.01 -14.19
CA SER A 52 23.54 -6.81 -13.37
C SER A 52 22.10 -6.74 -12.89
N PHE A 53 21.15 -7.18 -13.71
CA PHE A 53 19.75 -7.30 -13.32
C PHE A 53 19.56 -8.28 -12.14
N PHE A 54 20.13 -9.48 -12.24
CA PHE A 54 20.04 -10.48 -11.16
C PHE A 54 20.74 -10.03 -9.87
N ASP A 55 21.94 -9.46 -9.96
CA ASP A 55 22.65 -8.92 -8.79
C ASP A 55 21.85 -7.81 -8.11
N CYS A 56 21.21 -6.95 -8.90
CA CYS A 56 20.38 -5.87 -8.38
C CYS A 56 19.12 -6.42 -7.67
N VAL A 57 18.39 -7.34 -8.29
CA VAL A 57 17.21 -7.97 -7.67
C VAL A 57 17.59 -8.72 -6.39
N PHE A 58 18.75 -9.40 -6.38
CA PHE A 58 19.20 -10.15 -5.21
C PHE A 58 19.63 -9.23 -4.07
N ASN A 59 20.43 -8.19 -4.36
CA ASN A 59 20.86 -7.21 -3.35
C ASN A 59 19.71 -6.40 -2.77
N PHE A 60 18.70 -6.07 -3.58
CA PHE A 60 17.55 -5.27 -3.15
C PHE A 60 16.30 -6.10 -2.86
N ARG A 61 16.44 -7.42 -2.73
CA ARG A 61 15.34 -8.34 -2.45
C ARG A 61 14.50 -7.89 -1.25
N HIS A 62 15.13 -7.39 -0.20
CA HIS A 62 14.42 -6.91 0.99
C HIS A 62 13.44 -5.78 0.66
N HIS A 63 13.83 -4.82 -0.19
CA HIS A 63 12.98 -3.71 -0.61
C HIS A 63 11.78 -4.21 -1.42
N PHE A 64 12.00 -5.15 -2.34
CA PHE A 64 10.91 -5.78 -3.09
C PHE A 64 9.90 -6.50 -2.19
N TRP A 65 10.37 -7.19 -1.16
CA TRP A 65 9.50 -7.83 -0.17
C TRP A 65 8.68 -6.81 0.61
N LEU A 66 9.27 -5.70 1.04
CA LEU A 66 8.56 -4.61 1.72
C LEU A 66 7.45 -4.01 0.84
N TYR A 67 7.74 -3.77 -0.44
CA TYR A 67 6.73 -3.27 -1.40
C TYR A 67 5.58 -4.26 -1.59
N THR A 68 5.92 -5.55 -1.66
CA THR A 68 4.93 -6.62 -1.81
C THR A 68 4.00 -6.66 -0.59
N PHE A 69 4.55 -6.59 0.63
CA PHE A 69 3.74 -6.56 1.83
C PHE A 69 2.87 -5.31 1.92
N LEU A 70 3.42 -4.13 1.60
CA LEU A 70 2.65 -2.89 1.58
C LEU A 70 1.46 -2.97 0.61
N SER A 71 1.71 -3.48 -0.61
CA SER A 71 0.67 -3.69 -1.62
C SER A 71 -0.41 -4.68 -1.17
N ILE A 72 -0.04 -5.78 -0.52
CA ILE A 72 -1.00 -6.75 0.04
C ILE A 72 -1.87 -6.10 1.12
N ILE A 73 -1.28 -5.29 2.01
CA ILE A 73 -2.01 -4.56 3.06
C ILE A 73 -3.02 -3.59 2.42
N ASP A 74 -2.61 -2.82 1.42
CA ASP A 74 -3.48 -1.89 0.71
C ASP A 74 -4.65 -2.61 0.04
N PHE A 75 -4.40 -3.78 -0.56
CA PHE A 75 -5.43 -4.60 -1.18
C PHE A 75 -6.50 -5.06 -0.17
N PHE A 76 -6.07 -5.55 0.99
CA PHE A 76 -7.01 -5.92 2.07
C PHE A 76 -7.81 -4.72 2.57
N ILE A 77 -7.19 -3.55 2.70
CA ILE A 77 -7.87 -2.33 3.14
C ILE A 77 -8.91 -1.88 2.11
N ILE A 78 -8.58 -1.89 0.83
CA ILE A 78 -9.52 -1.56 -0.25
C ILE A 78 -10.72 -2.51 -0.25
N ILE A 79 -10.48 -3.83 -0.14
CA ILE A 79 -11.55 -4.82 -0.04
C ILE A 79 -12.43 -4.56 1.19
N ALA A 80 -11.82 -4.32 2.35
CA ALA A 80 -12.55 -4.04 3.58
C ALA A 80 -13.41 -2.77 3.46
N LEU A 81 -12.86 -1.71 2.87
CA LEU A 81 -13.59 -0.46 2.59
C LEU A 81 -14.74 -0.69 1.62
N PHE A 82 -14.51 -1.44 0.54
CA PHE A 82 -15.53 -1.79 -0.45
C PHE A 82 -16.70 -2.55 0.20
N ILE A 83 -16.42 -3.59 1.00
CA ILE A 83 -17.44 -4.34 1.74
C ILE A 83 -18.19 -3.43 2.72
N CYS A 84 -17.49 -2.55 3.44
CA CYS A 84 -18.10 -1.62 4.39
C CYS A 84 -19.04 -0.62 3.71
N LEU A 85 -18.64 -0.08 2.55
CA LEU A 85 -19.45 0.84 1.75
C LEU A 85 -20.66 0.12 1.14
N TRP A 86 -20.47 -1.09 0.59
CA TRP A 86 -21.54 -1.91 0.01
C TRP A 86 -22.65 -2.23 1.03
N ARG A 87 -22.25 -2.64 2.25
CA ARG A 87 -23.20 -2.90 3.35
C ARG A 87 -23.97 -1.66 3.83
N LYS A 88 -23.45 -0.46 3.59
CA LYS A 88 -24.14 0.81 3.89
C LYS A 88 -25.12 1.20 2.78
N GLY A 89 -24.80 0.89 1.52
CA GLY A 89 -25.65 1.16 0.36
C GLY A 89 -26.91 0.29 0.28
N GLY A 90 -26.84 -0.97 0.71
CA GLY A 90 -27.98 -1.91 0.71
C GLY A 90 -29.00 -1.75 1.85
N LYS A 91 -28.87 -0.72 2.69
CA LYS A 91 -29.81 -0.42 3.80
C LYS A 91 -30.69 0.81 3.52
N ARG A 92 -31.03 1.03 2.25
CA ARG A 92 -32.14 1.91 1.87
C ARG A 92 -33.36 1.06 1.59
#